data_AF-L8PLC8-F1
#
_entry.id   AF-L8PLC8-F1
#
_cell.length_a   1.000
_cell.length_b   1.000
_cell.length_c   1.000
_cell.angle_alpha   90.00
_cell.angle_beta   90.00
_cell.angle_gamma   90.00
#
_symmetry.space_group_name_H-M   'P 1'
#
loop_
_entity.id
_entity.type
_entity.pdbx_description
1 polymer ?
#
loop_
_entity_poly.entity_id
_entity_poly.type
_entity_poly.pdbx_seq_one_letter_code
_entity_poly.pdbx_strand_id
1 'polypeptide(L)'
;MHVVTLEQTLRERHPTMADRVSLGDSEGRTFLRVDLTSRQSVVLLRCRLGHAEVWMIEDPDLDSAPSVWPVTTPDDVLVDAVHAVASAHLAGVPLASPWRWHESEPSEATELADLLDAQGVRVLRVAASNRYYPYGPRHAPKLDVVGGRGAGAILEAEFSEAFVRVSLKPALGWTVDVHSPDWYGWSRIDLGWCLRGRSSPVPGMPTTQVSVREIAELLCRGPRAWDIESAWRPPRPDAPLPSVSTQALQEPLFTSPPDQETAPDWFTGFLKLWEADASSARHGTIGSLSASDVAGAVLEQLTDLGFADVREGSFDNPIESDLFHIIWHSGRKSLSISEVQKLNGLAAAAGEDVPKRLIVITGTGLTRPAADFADEAKAFAYYLDRATGGLSAENSRAYEAQLPGRGPVRRELEPW
;
A
#
# COMPACT_ATOMS: atom_id res chain seq x y z
N MET A 1 -17.08 21.94 -26.56
CA MET A 1 -15.87 22.76 -26.79
C MET A 1 -14.59 21.95 -26.61
N HIS A 2 -14.39 21.24 -25.49
CA HIS A 2 -13.15 20.50 -25.22
C HIS A 2 -12.77 19.42 -26.27
N VAL A 3 -13.73 18.65 -26.78
CA VAL A 3 -13.44 17.55 -27.74
C VAL A 3 -13.00 18.06 -29.13
N VAL A 4 -13.44 19.27 -29.52
CA VAL A 4 -12.99 19.91 -30.77
C VAL A 4 -11.51 20.31 -30.66
N THR A 5 -11.10 20.79 -29.49
CA THR A 5 -9.68 21.06 -29.20
C THR A 5 -8.87 19.77 -29.31
N LEU A 6 -9.35 18.66 -28.74
CA LEU A 6 -8.67 17.35 -28.82
C LEU A 6 -8.52 16.85 -30.26
N GLU A 7 -9.53 17.03 -31.12
CA GLU A 7 -9.44 16.70 -32.56
C GLU A 7 -8.32 17.50 -33.23
N GLN A 8 -8.29 18.81 -33.01
CA GLN A 8 -7.27 19.68 -33.58
C GLN A 8 -5.87 19.30 -33.07
N THR A 9 -5.71 19.09 -31.76
CA THR A 9 -4.44 18.70 -31.15
C THR A 9 -3.96 17.34 -31.67
N LEU A 10 -4.85 16.35 -31.85
CA LEU A 10 -4.49 15.06 -32.43
C LEU A 10 -3.99 15.21 -33.88
N ARG A 11 -4.68 16.01 -34.71
CA ARG A 11 -4.28 16.26 -36.10
C ARG A 11 -2.95 17.01 -36.22
N GLU A 12 -2.72 17.99 -35.35
CA GLU A 12 -1.49 18.79 -35.36
C GLU A 12 -0.27 17.98 -34.89
N ARG A 13 -0.43 17.16 -33.84
CA ARG A 13 0.66 16.34 -33.30
C ARG A 13 0.94 15.09 -34.12
N HIS A 14 -0.10 14.46 -34.67
CA HIS A 14 -0.02 13.18 -35.36
C HIS A 14 -0.61 13.27 -36.78
N PRO A 15 0.08 13.98 -37.71
CA PRO A 15 -0.45 14.26 -39.05
C PRO A 15 -0.70 12.99 -39.87
N THR A 16 -0.01 11.89 -39.57
CA THR A 16 -0.19 10.57 -40.22
C THR A 16 -1.57 9.97 -39.97
N MET A 17 -2.29 10.41 -38.92
CA MET A 17 -3.63 9.96 -38.60
C MET A 17 -4.73 10.94 -38.99
N ALA A 18 -4.39 12.15 -39.45
CA ALA A 18 -5.35 13.25 -39.56
C ALA A 18 -6.59 12.92 -40.40
N ASP A 19 -6.41 12.16 -41.48
CA ASP A 19 -7.47 11.73 -42.41
C ASP A 19 -8.41 10.66 -41.82
N ARG A 20 -8.04 10.06 -40.68
CA ARG A 20 -8.80 9.03 -39.96
C ARG A 20 -9.52 9.58 -38.74
N VAL A 21 -9.24 10.84 -38.37
CA VAL A 21 -9.83 11.48 -37.20
C VAL A 21 -11.17 12.09 -37.58
N SER A 22 -12.22 11.74 -36.86
CA SER A 22 -13.54 12.36 -36.96
C SER A 22 -14.14 12.63 -35.58
N LEU A 23 -15.06 13.58 -35.53
CA LEU A 23 -15.94 13.76 -34.38
C LEU A 23 -17.21 12.95 -34.59
N GLY A 24 -17.54 12.13 -33.60
CA GLY A 24 -18.83 11.48 -33.52
C GLY A 24 -19.75 12.20 -32.54
N ASP A 25 -21.05 11.99 -32.70
CA ASP A 25 -22.08 12.40 -31.75
C ASP A 25 -23.00 11.21 -31.50
N SER A 26 -23.17 10.84 -30.24
CA SER A 26 -24.12 9.83 -29.81
C SER A 26 -24.84 10.32 -28.57
N GLU A 27 -26.17 10.35 -28.62
CA GLU A 27 -27.02 10.79 -27.51
C GLU A 27 -26.66 12.20 -26.96
N GLY A 28 -26.19 13.10 -27.83
CA GLY A 28 -25.76 14.44 -27.45
C GLY A 28 -24.39 14.50 -26.77
N ARG A 29 -23.61 13.42 -26.82
CA ARG A 29 -22.23 13.37 -26.36
C ARG A 29 -21.30 13.32 -27.57
N THR A 30 -20.54 14.40 -27.73
CA THR A 30 -19.45 14.45 -28.71
C THR A 30 -18.28 13.59 -28.24
N PHE A 31 -17.74 12.77 -29.14
CA PHE A 31 -16.55 11.96 -28.90
C PHE A 31 -15.57 12.09 -30.06
N LEU A 32 -14.29 11.89 -29.77
CA LEU A 32 -13.22 11.81 -30.76
C LEU A 32 -13.11 10.36 -31.22
N ARG A 33 -13.08 10.15 -32.53
CA ARG A 33 -13.02 8.83 -33.16
C ARG A 33 -11.83 8.76 -34.12
N VAL A 34 -11.06 7.68 -34.03
CA VAL A 34 -10.02 7.35 -35.01
C VAL A 34 -10.40 6.06 -35.72
N ASP A 35 -10.66 6.16 -37.02
CA ASP A 35 -11.06 5.03 -37.85
C ASP A 35 -9.87 4.13 -38.19
N LEU A 36 -9.92 2.88 -37.73
CA LEU A 36 -8.92 1.86 -38.03
C LEU A 36 -9.31 1.11 -39.30
N THR A 37 -10.54 0.62 -39.33
CA THR A 37 -11.19 -0.04 -40.47
C THR A 37 -12.64 0.46 -40.60
N SER A 38 -13.41 -0.04 -41.57
CA SER A 38 -14.82 0.31 -41.71
C SER A 38 -15.71 -0.11 -40.52
N ARG A 39 -15.19 -0.97 -39.62
CA ARG A 39 -15.93 -1.50 -38.47
C ARG A 39 -15.23 -1.30 -37.12
N GLN A 40 -13.98 -0.87 -37.12
CA GLN A 40 -13.18 -0.72 -35.90
C GLN A 40 -12.68 0.72 -35.79
N SER A 41 -12.79 1.25 -34.60
CA SER A 41 -12.33 2.59 -34.26
C SER A 41 -11.87 2.65 -32.82
N VAL A 42 -10.88 3.49 -32.55
CA VAL A 42 -10.56 3.93 -31.19
C VAL A 42 -11.42 5.14 -30.88
N VAL A 43 -12.02 5.17 -29.69
CA VAL A 43 -12.90 6.27 -29.28
C VAL A 43 -12.40 6.90 -28.00
N LEU A 44 -12.21 8.21 -27.99
CA LEU A 44 -11.98 9.01 -26.80
C LEU A 44 -13.23 9.82 -26.48
N LEU A 45 -13.78 9.60 -25.29
CA LEU A 45 -15.01 10.26 -24.86
C LEU A 45 -14.95 10.65 -23.37
N ARG A 46 -15.73 11.68 -23.02
CA ARG A 46 -15.95 12.05 -21.61
C ARG A 46 -17.22 11.38 -21.12
N CYS A 47 -17.10 10.55 -20.10
CA CYS A 47 -18.22 9.85 -19.50
C CYS A 47 -18.22 9.97 -17.98
N ARG A 48 -19.29 9.45 -17.38
CA ARG A 48 -19.42 9.31 -15.94
C ARG A 48 -19.28 7.85 -15.57
N LEU A 49 -18.27 7.53 -14.74
CA LEU A 49 -18.10 6.21 -14.13
C LEU A 49 -18.40 6.35 -12.63
N GLY A 50 -19.56 5.80 -12.21
CA GLY A 50 -20.08 5.99 -10.86
C GLY A 50 -20.36 7.47 -10.54
N HIS A 51 -19.62 8.02 -9.57
CA HIS A 51 -19.79 9.41 -9.13
C HIS A 51 -18.78 10.38 -9.73
N ALA A 52 -17.83 9.91 -10.56
CA ALA A 52 -16.78 10.73 -11.15
C ALA A 52 -16.97 10.89 -12.67
N GLU A 53 -16.66 12.07 -13.17
CA GLU A 53 -16.44 12.28 -14.61
C GLU A 53 -14.98 11.95 -14.95
N VAL A 54 -14.79 11.31 -16.09
CA VAL A 54 -13.49 10.81 -16.56
C VAL A 54 -13.39 10.92 -18.07
N TRP A 55 -12.15 10.92 -18.57
CA TRP A 55 -11.87 10.58 -19.95
C TRP A 55 -11.74 9.06 -20.07
N MET A 56 -12.30 8.50 -21.13
CA MET A 56 -12.25 7.07 -21.41
C MET A 56 -11.83 6.87 -22.86
N ILE A 57 -10.83 6.02 -23.06
CA ILE A 57 -10.38 5.54 -24.37
C ILE A 57 -10.87 4.10 -24.50
N GLU A 58 -11.80 3.88 -25.42
CA GLU A 58 -12.27 2.55 -25.80
C GLU A 58 -11.43 2.01 -26.96
N ASP A 59 -10.87 0.83 -26.73
CA ASP A 59 -10.13 0.04 -27.70
C ASP A 59 -11.11 -0.73 -28.61
N PRO A 60 -10.83 -0.92 -29.91
CA PRO A 60 -11.60 -1.84 -30.77
C PRO A 60 -11.65 -3.28 -30.26
N ASP A 61 -10.64 -3.74 -29.51
CA ASP A 61 -10.67 -5.03 -28.82
C ASP A 61 -11.49 -4.90 -27.54
N LEU A 62 -12.71 -5.40 -27.64
CA LEU A 62 -13.72 -5.25 -26.61
C LEU A 62 -13.48 -6.14 -25.39
N ASP A 63 -12.55 -7.10 -25.49
CA ASP A 63 -12.18 -8.01 -24.41
C ASP A 63 -11.15 -7.37 -23.45
N SER A 64 -10.65 -6.18 -23.79
CA SER A 64 -9.71 -5.40 -22.98
C SER A 64 -10.44 -4.29 -22.19
N ALA A 65 -9.98 -4.07 -20.96
CA ALA A 65 -10.48 -2.96 -20.15
C ALA A 65 -10.14 -1.61 -20.82
N PRO A 66 -11.08 -0.64 -20.83
CA PRO A 66 -10.81 0.66 -21.43
C PRO A 66 -9.78 1.44 -20.61
N SER A 67 -9.06 2.36 -21.26
CA SER A 67 -8.14 3.24 -20.54
C SER A 67 -8.91 4.42 -19.95
N VAL A 68 -8.82 4.64 -18.64
CA VAL A 68 -9.56 5.70 -17.94
C VAL A 68 -8.60 6.71 -17.33
N TRP A 69 -8.92 8.00 -17.50
CA TRP A 69 -8.06 9.11 -17.11
C TRP A 69 -8.83 10.19 -16.35
N PRO A 70 -8.21 10.90 -15.38
CA PRO A 70 -8.80 12.07 -14.75
C PRO A 70 -9.20 13.14 -15.77
N VAL A 71 -10.28 13.88 -15.52
CA VAL A 71 -10.66 15.06 -16.35
C VAL A 71 -9.62 16.17 -16.37
N THR A 72 -8.69 16.17 -15.43
CA THR A 72 -7.56 17.10 -15.34
C THR A 72 -6.35 16.65 -16.16
N THR A 73 -6.44 15.51 -16.86
CA THR A 73 -5.36 15.00 -17.71
C THR A 73 -5.13 15.95 -18.88
N PRO A 74 -3.87 16.36 -19.16
CA PRO A 74 -3.55 17.22 -20.29
C PRO A 74 -4.01 16.65 -21.64
N ASP A 75 -4.43 17.55 -22.54
CA ASP A 75 -4.96 17.19 -23.86
C ASP A 75 -3.92 16.46 -24.71
N ASP A 76 -2.64 16.86 -24.63
CA ASP A 76 -1.53 16.21 -25.33
C ASP A 76 -1.34 14.75 -24.89
N VAL A 77 -1.44 14.47 -23.59
CA VAL A 77 -1.39 13.10 -23.06
C VAL A 77 -2.57 12.25 -23.59
N LEU A 78 -3.78 12.80 -23.60
CA LEU A 78 -4.97 12.08 -24.08
C LEU A 78 -4.86 11.75 -25.57
N VAL A 79 -4.41 12.69 -26.41
CA VAL A 79 -4.28 12.43 -27.85
C VAL A 79 -3.11 11.50 -28.16
N ASP A 80 -2.01 11.57 -27.40
CA ASP A 80 -0.87 10.67 -27.54
C ASP A 80 -1.26 9.23 -27.15
N ALA A 81 -2.10 9.06 -26.12
CA ALA A 81 -2.68 7.77 -25.74
C ALA A 81 -3.56 7.18 -26.85
N VAL A 82 -4.48 7.98 -27.40
CA VAL A 82 -5.35 7.56 -28.53
C VAL A 82 -4.52 7.18 -29.74
N HIS A 83 -3.52 7.99 -30.08
CA HIS A 83 -2.60 7.72 -31.19
C HIS A 83 -1.82 6.42 -30.97
N ALA A 84 -1.34 6.14 -29.75
CA ALA A 84 -0.60 4.92 -29.45
C ALA A 84 -1.47 3.67 -29.65
N VAL A 85 -2.70 3.67 -29.12
CA VAL A 85 -3.67 2.57 -29.30
C VAL A 85 -4.00 2.36 -30.77
N ALA A 86 -4.31 3.44 -31.49
CA ALA A 86 -4.65 3.37 -32.91
C ALA A 86 -3.47 2.89 -33.77
N SER A 87 -2.25 3.35 -33.47
CA SER A 87 -1.04 2.97 -34.20
C SER A 87 -0.74 1.48 -34.04
N ALA A 88 -0.83 0.98 -32.82
CA ALA A 88 -0.60 -0.43 -32.50
C ALA A 88 -1.57 -1.33 -33.30
N HIS A 89 -2.85 -0.98 -33.31
CA HIS A 89 -3.87 -1.69 -34.08
C HIS A 89 -3.63 -1.65 -35.59
N LEU A 90 -3.31 -0.47 -36.14
CA LEU A 90 -3.04 -0.33 -37.58
C LEU A 90 -1.79 -1.12 -38.01
N ALA A 91 -0.80 -1.23 -37.13
CA ALA A 91 0.42 -1.99 -37.39
C ALA A 91 0.27 -3.50 -37.07
N GLY A 92 -0.79 -3.92 -36.39
CA GLY A 92 -0.98 -5.31 -35.95
C GLY A 92 0.05 -5.76 -34.92
N VAL A 93 0.54 -4.83 -34.08
CA VAL A 93 1.53 -5.10 -33.03
C VAL A 93 0.93 -4.83 -31.65
N PRO A 94 1.43 -5.49 -30.58
CA PRO A 94 1.02 -5.16 -29.22
C PRO A 94 1.28 -3.69 -28.88
N LEU A 95 0.40 -3.10 -28.07
CA LEU A 95 0.60 -1.75 -27.56
C LEU A 95 1.91 -1.70 -26.75
N ALA A 96 2.73 -0.69 -27.01
CA ALA A 96 4.00 -0.52 -26.32
C ALA A 96 3.82 0.16 -24.96
N SER A 97 4.76 -0.07 -24.04
CA SER A 97 4.88 0.72 -22.82
C SER A 97 5.21 2.18 -23.12
N PRO A 98 4.71 3.14 -22.33
CA PRO A 98 3.94 2.96 -21.09
C PRO A 98 2.42 2.74 -21.31
N TRP A 99 1.94 2.96 -22.54
CA TRP A 99 0.51 3.02 -22.87
C TRP A 99 -0.26 1.71 -22.64
N ARG A 100 0.41 0.57 -22.84
CA ARG A 100 -0.16 -0.76 -22.54
C ARG A 100 -0.53 -0.94 -21.07
N TRP A 101 0.09 -0.17 -20.19
CA TRP A 101 -0.18 -0.14 -18.76
C TRP A 101 -1.06 1.05 -18.35
N HIS A 102 -1.64 1.77 -19.32
CA HIS A 102 -2.45 2.97 -19.13
C HIS A 102 -1.71 4.11 -18.41
N GLU A 103 -0.39 4.18 -18.61
CA GLU A 103 0.48 5.23 -18.08
C GLU A 103 0.94 6.17 -19.18
N SER A 104 1.15 7.45 -18.83
CA SER A 104 1.55 8.49 -19.79
C SER A 104 3.05 8.53 -20.01
N GLU A 105 3.83 8.06 -19.03
CA GLU A 105 5.29 8.14 -19.02
C GLU A 105 5.90 6.81 -18.56
N PRO A 106 7.06 6.41 -19.11
CA PRO A 106 7.83 5.30 -18.57
C PRO A 106 8.25 5.58 -17.13
N SER A 107 8.15 4.56 -16.29
CA SER A 107 8.60 4.55 -14.90
C SER A 107 9.19 3.20 -14.53
N GLU A 108 9.85 3.12 -13.39
CA GLU A 108 10.35 1.85 -12.85
C GLU A 108 9.21 0.84 -12.63
N ALA A 109 7.98 1.31 -12.36
CA ALA A 109 6.81 0.44 -12.23
C ALA A 109 6.36 -0.14 -13.58
N THR A 110 6.42 0.65 -14.67
CA THR A 110 6.14 0.11 -16.02
C THR A 110 7.24 -0.81 -16.51
N GLU A 111 8.51 -0.52 -16.18
CA GLU A 111 9.63 -1.44 -16.48
C GLU A 111 9.46 -2.77 -15.75
N LEU A 112 9.07 -2.74 -14.47
CA LEU A 112 8.78 -3.94 -13.70
C LEU A 112 7.63 -4.74 -14.31
N ALA A 113 6.57 -4.06 -14.75
CA ALA A 113 5.44 -4.69 -15.42
C ALA A 113 5.87 -5.42 -16.69
N ASP A 114 6.69 -4.78 -17.53
CA ASP A 114 7.21 -5.40 -18.75
C ASP A 114 8.08 -6.62 -18.46
N LEU A 115 8.92 -6.57 -17.43
CA LEU A 115 9.75 -7.70 -17.02
C LEU A 115 8.92 -8.88 -16.50
N LEU A 116 7.88 -8.62 -15.70
CA LEU A 116 6.99 -9.65 -15.17
C LEU A 116 6.13 -10.28 -16.28
N ASP A 117 5.55 -9.45 -17.15
CA ASP A 117 4.75 -9.88 -18.30
C ASP A 117 5.57 -10.74 -19.27
N ALA A 118 6.84 -10.36 -19.52
CA ALA A 118 7.76 -11.17 -20.34
C ALA A 118 8.08 -12.54 -19.73
N GLN A 119 7.87 -12.73 -18.42
CA GLN A 119 7.99 -14.03 -17.73
C GLN A 119 6.64 -14.76 -17.62
N GLY A 120 5.58 -14.25 -18.26
CA GLY A 120 4.24 -14.84 -18.23
C GLY A 120 3.45 -14.58 -16.95
N VAL A 121 3.91 -13.64 -16.11
CA VAL A 121 3.16 -13.20 -14.92
C VAL A 121 2.05 -12.25 -15.37
N ARG A 122 0.82 -12.49 -14.90
CA ARG A 122 -0.32 -11.64 -15.23
C ARG A 122 -0.25 -10.34 -14.43
N VAL A 123 0.23 -9.27 -15.05
CA VAL A 123 0.16 -7.92 -14.47
C VAL A 123 -1.27 -7.41 -14.60
N LEU A 124 -1.88 -7.07 -13.47
CA LEU A 124 -3.28 -6.64 -13.41
C LEU A 124 -3.40 -5.14 -13.60
N ARG A 125 -2.48 -4.37 -13.02
CA ARG A 125 -2.43 -2.92 -13.17
C ARG A 125 -1.08 -2.34 -12.75
N VAL A 126 -0.80 -1.18 -13.34
CA VAL A 126 0.24 -0.25 -12.91
C VAL A 126 -0.45 1.08 -12.56
N ALA A 127 0.02 1.73 -11.52
CA ALA A 127 -0.45 3.04 -11.07
C ALA A 127 0.73 3.87 -10.58
N ALA A 128 1.40 4.55 -11.52
CA ALA A 128 2.47 5.50 -11.28
C ALA A 128 1.93 6.94 -11.36
N SER A 129 1.57 7.38 -12.57
CA SER A 129 1.02 8.71 -12.84
C SER A 129 -0.50 8.66 -13.00
N ASN A 130 -1.01 7.67 -13.71
CA ASN A 130 -2.45 7.44 -13.83
C ASN A 130 -2.95 6.49 -12.73
N ARG A 131 -3.78 7.00 -11.82
CA ARG A 131 -4.34 6.19 -10.72
C ARG A 131 -5.76 5.69 -10.99
N TYR A 132 -6.33 6.03 -12.14
CA TYR A 132 -7.72 5.73 -12.47
C TYR A 132 -7.80 4.38 -13.15
N TYR A 133 -8.69 3.52 -12.69
CA TYR A 133 -8.85 2.19 -13.25
C TYR A 133 -10.33 1.77 -13.29
N PRO A 134 -10.83 1.25 -14.42
CA PRO A 134 -12.17 0.71 -14.50
C PRO A 134 -12.22 -0.73 -13.95
N TYR A 135 -13.28 -1.08 -13.24
CA TYR A 135 -13.52 -2.45 -12.77
C TYR A 135 -15.01 -2.82 -12.81
N GLY A 136 -15.30 -4.11 -12.66
CA GLY A 136 -16.64 -4.65 -12.79
C GLY A 136 -17.01 -4.93 -14.24
N PRO A 137 -18.26 -5.36 -14.49
CA PRO A 137 -18.68 -5.83 -15.80
C PRO A 137 -18.77 -4.68 -16.80
N ARG A 138 -18.50 -4.99 -18.06
CA ARG A 138 -18.45 -4.00 -19.16
C ARG A 138 -19.72 -3.17 -19.35
N HIS A 139 -20.89 -3.73 -19.07
CA HIS A 139 -22.17 -3.03 -19.20
C HIS A 139 -22.48 -2.12 -18.00
N ALA A 140 -21.73 -2.22 -16.91
CA ALA A 140 -21.89 -1.40 -15.71
C ALA A 140 -20.52 -1.11 -15.03
N PRO A 141 -19.57 -0.50 -15.76
CA PRO A 141 -18.22 -0.32 -15.27
C PRO A 141 -18.19 0.70 -14.12
N LYS A 142 -17.34 0.43 -13.14
CA LYS A 142 -17.10 1.27 -11.96
C LYS A 142 -15.69 1.82 -12.02
N LEU A 143 -15.48 2.96 -11.37
CA LEU A 143 -14.17 3.57 -11.23
C LEU A 143 -13.57 3.25 -9.86
N ASP A 144 -12.34 2.76 -9.83
CA ASP A 144 -11.48 2.74 -8.65
C ASP A 144 -10.33 3.72 -8.84
N VAL A 145 -9.82 4.25 -7.72
CA VAL A 145 -8.65 5.13 -7.70
C VAL A 145 -7.61 4.49 -6.80
N VAL A 146 -6.44 4.18 -7.37
CA VAL A 146 -5.41 3.37 -6.72
C VAL A 146 -4.52 4.21 -5.83
N GLY A 147 -4.49 3.83 -4.54
CA GLY A 147 -3.63 4.43 -3.52
C GLY A 147 -4.09 5.82 -3.05
N GLY A 148 -3.68 6.17 -1.82
CA GLY A 148 -3.85 7.51 -1.27
C GLY A 148 -2.71 8.46 -1.65
N ARG A 149 -2.79 9.73 -1.20
CA ARG A 149 -1.63 10.63 -1.20
C ARG A 149 -0.47 9.94 -0.49
N GLY A 150 0.67 9.80 -1.16
CA GLY A 150 1.87 9.17 -0.59
C GLY A 150 2.02 7.67 -0.85
N ALA A 151 1.09 7.02 -1.56
CA ALA A 151 1.21 5.58 -1.81
C ALA A 151 2.32 5.19 -2.80
N GLY A 152 3.00 6.15 -3.43
CA GLY A 152 4.05 5.91 -4.42
C GLY A 152 3.52 5.36 -5.74
N ALA A 153 4.42 4.87 -6.59
CA ALA A 153 4.03 4.07 -7.77
C ALA A 153 3.70 2.65 -7.31
N ILE A 154 2.66 2.05 -7.89
CA ILE A 154 2.16 0.72 -7.50
C ILE A 154 2.06 -0.17 -8.73
N LEU A 155 2.43 -1.44 -8.57
CA LEU A 155 2.16 -2.51 -9.50
C LEU A 155 1.44 -3.63 -8.76
N GLU A 156 0.41 -4.19 -9.38
CA GLU A 156 -0.27 -5.38 -8.88
C GLU A 156 -0.24 -6.48 -9.92
N ALA A 157 0.15 -7.67 -9.48
CA ALA A 157 0.31 -8.84 -10.34
C ALA A 157 -0.24 -10.09 -9.66
N GLU A 158 -0.77 -10.98 -10.50
CA GLU A 158 -1.26 -12.30 -10.10
C GLU A 158 -0.23 -13.36 -10.46
N PHE A 159 0.21 -14.09 -9.43
CA PHE A 159 1.03 -15.28 -9.53
C PHE A 159 0.14 -16.50 -9.29
N SER A 160 0.59 -17.69 -9.69
CA SER A 160 -0.19 -18.93 -9.57
C SER A 160 -0.68 -19.23 -8.15
N GLU A 161 0.08 -18.82 -7.14
CA GLU A 161 -0.18 -19.13 -5.72
C GLU A 161 -0.41 -17.88 -4.86
N ALA A 162 -0.30 -16.68 -5.43
CA ALA A 162 -0.31 -15.45 -4.65
C ALA A 162 -0.70 -14.23 -5.47
N PHE A 163 -1.22 -13.23 -4.77
CA PHE A 163 -1.33 -11.88 -5.31
C PHE A 163 -0.20 -11.04 -4.77
N VAL A 164 0.49 -10.30 -5.63
CA VAL A 164 1.62 -9.47 -5.25
C VAL A 164 1.32 -8.01 -5.56
N ARG A 165 1.56 -7.15 -4.58
CA ARG A 165 1.62 -5.70 -4.76
C ARG A 165 3.05 -5.24 -4.55
N VAL A 166 3.64 -4.65 -5.59
CA VAL A 166 4.92 -3.95 -5.49
C VAL A 166 4.63 -2.46 -5.41
N SER A 167 5.27 -1.77 -4.46
CA SER A 167 5.16 -0.31 -4.36
C SER A 167 6.55 0.32 -4.36
N LEU A 168 6.72 1.40 -5.12
CA LEU A 168 7.87 2.29 -5.03
C LEU A 168 7.47 3.53 -4.24
N LYS A 169 7.81 3.51 -2.95
CA LYS A 169 7.49 4.54 -1.95
C LYS A 169 8.56 5.64 -1.92
N PRO A 170 8.21 6.92 -1.88
CA PRO A 170 9.19 8.02 -1.85
C PRO A 170 10.22 7.94 -0.71
N ALA A 171 9.79 7.59 0.51
CA ALA A 171 10.64 7.60 1.70
C ALA A 171 11.27 6.24 2.03
N LEU A 172 10.65 5.14 1.59
CA LEU A 172 11.07 3.76 1.88
C LEU A 172 11.70 3.03 0.69
N GLY A 173 11.52 3.51 -0.54
CA GLY A 173 11.91 2.79 -1.75
C GLY A 173 10.95 1.65 -2.07
N TRP A 174 11.49 0.51 -2.52
CA TRP A 174 10.71 -0.65 -2.90
C TRP A 174 10.16 -1.41 -1.69
N THR A 175 8.86 -1.69 -1.71
CA THR A 175 8.21 -2.66 -0.83
C THR A 175 7.48 -3.69 -1.67
N VAL A 176 7.46 -4.93 -1.21
CA VAL A 176 6.70 -6.02 -1.85
C VAL A 176 5.80 -6.65 -0.81
N ASP A 177 4.50 -6.52 -1.03
CA ASP A 177 3.47 -7.10 -0.19
C ASP A 177 2.82 -8.27 -0.95
N VAL A 178 2.61 -9.38 -0.27
CA VAL A 178 2.05 -10.62 -0.81
C VAL A 178 0.80 -10.98 -0.06
N HIS A 179 -0.25 -11.29 -0.79
CA HIS A 179 -1.46 -11.86 -0.27
C HIS A 179 -1.59 -13.31 -0.72
N SER A 180 -1.45 -14.26 0.22
CA SER A 180 -1.73 -15.67 -0.02
C SER A 180 -3.21 -16.00 0.27
N PRO A 181 -3.86 -16.83 -0.55
CA PRO A 181 -5.15 -17.42 -0.22
C PRO A 181 -5.13 -18.25 1.07
N ASP A 182 -3.99 -18.84 1.43
CA ASP A 182 -3.90 -19.83 2.52
C ASP A 182 -4.13 -19.20 3.90
N TRP A 183 -3.57 -18.00 4.12
CA TRP A 183 -3.71 -17.27 5.37
C TRP A 183 -4.54 -15.99 5.24
N TYR A 184 -5.26 -15.79 4.12
CA TYR A 184 -6.20 -14.67 3.88
C TYR A 184 -5.73 -13.31 4.45
N GLY A 185 -4.49 -12.92 4.15
CA GLY A 185 -3.87 -11.73 4.71
C GLY A 185 -2.68 -11.26 3.89
N TRP A 186 -2.32 -9.99 4.06
CA TRP A 186 -1.13 -9.39 3.44
C TRP A 186 0.06 -9.57 4.36
N SER A 187 1.18 -10.03 3.83
CA SER A 187 2.48 -10.04 4.50
C SER A 187 3.52 -9.37 3.63
N ARG A 188 4.61 -8.85 4.21
CA ARG A 188 5.67 -8.15 3.48
C ARG A 188 6.89 -9.04 3.29
N ILE A 189 7.46 -9.03 2.09
CA ILE A 189 8.75 -9.65 1.82
C ILE A 189 9.87 -8.77 2.35
N ASP A 190 10.77 -9.34 3.16
CA ASP A 190 12.05 -8.71 3.47
C ASP A 190 12.98 -8.81 2.25
N LEU A 191 12.96 -7.76 1.42
CA LEU A 191 13.83 -7.65 0.25
C LEU A 191 15.31 -7.70 0.62
N GLY A 192 15.69 -7.18 1.80
CA GLY A 192 17.07 -7.21 2.31
C GLY A 192 17.55 -8.64 2.47
N TRP A 193 16.77 -9.42 3.21
CA TRP A 193 17.05 -10.83 3.41
C TRP A 193 17.07 -11.60 2.09
N CYS A 194 16.03 -11.47 1.28
CA CYS A 194 15.88 -12.25 0.05
C CYS A 194 16.94 -11.94 -1.02
N LEU A 195 17.37 -10.68 -1.15
CA LEU A 195 18.30 -10.25 -2.20
C LEU A 195 19.75 -10.14 -1.76
N ARG A 196 20.00 -9.95 -0.46
CA ARG A 196 21.34 -9.67 0.09
C ARG A 196 21.72 -10.60 1.25
N GLY A 197 20.82 -11.46 1.71
CA GLY A 197 21.04 -12.34 2.86
C GLY A 197 21.16 -11.60 4.19
N ARG A 198 20.67 -10.35 4.25
CA ARG A 198 20.70 -9.50 5.45
C ARG A 198 19.45 -8.64 5.50
N SER A 199 18.67 -8.81 6.54
CA SER A 199 17.45 -8.04 6.77
C SER A 199 17.71 -6.55 6.84
N SER A 200 16.78 -5.78 6.26
CA SER A 200 16.76 -4.33 6.43
C SER A 200 15.96 -3.98 7.69
N PRO A 201 16.45 -3.06 8.53
CA PRO A 201 15.70 -2.59 9.70
C PRO A 201 14.47 -1.75 9.30
N VAL A 202 14.52 -1.14 8.11
CA VAL A 202 13.38 -0.41 7.56
C VAL A 202 12.59 -1.31 6.61
N PRO A 203 11.25 -1.17 6.59
CA PRO A 203 10.38 -2.00 5.75
C PRO A 203 10.62 -2.03 4.24
N GLY A 204 11.30 -1.03 3.70
CA GLY A 204 11.54 -0.91 2.26
C GLY A 204 13.02 -0.91 1.92
N MET A 205 13.31 -1.19 0.65
CA MET A 205 14.66 -1.17 0.10
C MET A 205 14.85 0.05 -0.81
N PRO A 206 15.82 0.95 -0.53
CA PRO A 206 16.08 2.10 -1.39
C PRO A 206 16.40 1.71 -2.84
N THR A 207 15.96 2.53 -3.80
CA THR A 207 16.21 2.32 -5.25
C THR A 207 17.68 2.24 -5.62
N THR A 208 18.56 2.84 -4.81
CA THR A 208 20.02 2.78 -5.00
C THR A 208 20.64 1.43 -4.60
N GLN A 209 19.89 0.57 -3.90
CA GLN A 209 20.37 -0.71 -3.39
C GLN A 209 19.84 -1.91 -4.16
N VAL A 210 18.86 -1.72 -5.04
CA VAL A 210 18.22 -2.78 -5.83
C VAL A 210 17.74 -2.26 -7.17
N SER A 211 18.01 -3.03 -8.23
CA SER A 211 17.50 -2.77 -9.56
C SER A 211 16.12 -3.39 -9.79
N VAL A 212 15.34 -2.83 -10.73
CA VAL A 212 14.04 -3.36 -11.12
C VAL A 212 14.13 -4.83 -11.57
N ARG A 213 15.21 -5.17 -12.29
CA ARG A 213 15.48 -6.54 -12.72
C ARG A 213 15.65 -7.52 -11.56
N GLU A 214 16.37 -7.15 -10.50
CA GLU A 214 16.54 -8.03 -9.34
C GLU A 214 15.21 -8.29 -8.62
N ILE A 215 14.33 -7.29 -8.55
CA ILE A 215 12.98 -7.46 -7.99
C ILE A 215 12.17 -8.41 -8.86
N ALA A 216 12.17 -8.22 -10.18
CA ALA A 216 11.47 -9.10 -11.11
C ALA A 216 11.97 -10.55 -10.99
N GLU A 217 13.29 -10.75 -10.94
CA GLU A 217 13.91 -12.07 -10.77
C GLU A 217 13.54 -12.73 -9.45
N LEU A 218 13.53 -11.99 -8.33
CA LEU A 218 13.08 -12.50 -7.03
C LEU A 218 11.62 -12.95 -7.07
N LEU A 219 10.74 -12.11 -7.63
CA LEU A 219 9.32 -12.42 -7.75
C LEU A 219 9.10 -13.68 -8.60
N CYS A 220 9.81 -13.82 -9.72
CA CYS A 220 9.67 -14.97 -10.60
C CYS A 220 10.20 -16.29 -10.00
N ARG A 221 11.03 -16.25 -8.95
CA ARG A 221 11.42 -17.47 -8.20
C ARG A 221 10.27 -18.05 -7.37
N GLY A 222 9.21 -17.26 -7.12
CA GLY A 222 7.99 -17.69 -6.45
C GLY A 222 8.09 -17.84 -4.92
N PRO A 223 7.00 -18.28 -4.25
CA PRO A 223 6.82 -18.21 -2.80
C PRO A 223 7.94 -18.83 -1.95
N ARG A 224 8.56 -19.91 -2.44
CA ARG A 224 9.67 -20.57 -1.74
C ARG A 224 10.90 -19.68 -1.56
N ALA A 225 11.06 -18.68 -2.42
CA ALA A 225 12.18 -17.74 -2.37
C ALA A 225 11.84 -16.44 -1.61
N TRP A 226 10.58 -16.26 -1.19
CA TRP A 226 10.12 -15.02 -0.58
C TRP A 226 10.22 -15.00 0.95
N ASP A 227 10.48 -16.15 1.57
CA ASP A 227 10.66 -16.33 3.03
C ASP A 227 9.59 -15.60 3.86
N ILE A 228 8.31 -15.88 3.59
CA ILE A 228 7.16 -15.17 4.16
C ILE A 228 6.50 -16.01 5.25
N GLU A 229 6.29 -15.42 6.43
CA GLU A 229 5.42 -15.94 7.49
C GLU A 229 4.03 -15.27 7.49
N SER A 230 3.05 -15.95 8.13
CA SER A 230 1.66 -15.49 8.19
C SER A 230 1.55 -14.14 8.89
N ALA A 231 0.82 -13.22 8.27
CA ALA A 231 0.52 -11.93 8.88
C ALA A 231 -0.33 -12.05 10.15
N TRP A 232 -0.05 -11.17 11.09
CA TRP A 232 -0.83 -10.89 12.28
C TRP A 232 -2.30 -10.64 11.95
N ARG A 233 -3.17 -11.12 12.83
CA ARG A 233 -4.60 -10.84 12.79
C ARG A 233 -5.03 -10.31 14.15
N PRO A 234 -5.83 -9.23 14.20
CA PRO A 234 -6.36 -8.74 15.46
C PRO A 234 -7.15 -9.85 16.17
N PRO A 235 -7.03 -9.96 17.51
CA PRO A 235 -7.87 -10.86 18.28
C PRO A 235 -9.34 -10.58 17.97
N ARG A 236 -10.08 -11.56 17.46
CA ARG A 236 -11.52 -11.39 17.23
C ARG A 236 -12.21 -11.29 18.59
N PRO A 237 -13.10 -10.31 18.82
CA PRO A 237 -13.85 -10.18 20.08
C PRO A 237 -14.65 -11.43 20.47
N ASP A 238 -14.98 -12.30 19.51
CA ASP A 238 -15.81 -13.49 19.70
C ASP A 238 -15.10 -14.82 19.36
N ALA A 239 -13.77 -14.84 19.25
CA ALA A 239 -13.09 -16.13 19.07
C ALA A 239 -13.14 -16.91 20.40
N PRO A 240 -13.79 -18.09 20.46
CA PRO A 240 -13.64 -18.95 21.62
C PRO A 240 -12.16 -19.30 21.75
N LEU A 241 -11.61 -19.08 22.96
CA LEU A 241 -10.24 -19.46 23.31
C LEU A 241 -9.98 -20.87 22.76
N PRO A 242 -8.86 -21.11 22.05
CA PRO A 242 -8.54 -22.44 21.60
C PRO A 242 -8.55 -23.36 22.81
N SER A 243 -9.30 -24.45 22.73
CA SER A 243 -9.33 -25.47 23.76
C SER A 243 -7.90 -25.97 23.93
N VAL A 244 -7.26 -25.55 25.02
CA VAL A 244 -5.99 -26.11 25.46
C VAL A 244 -6.23 -27.60 25.59
N SER A 245 -5.67 -28.36 24.64
CA SER A 245 -5.63 -29.81 24.75
C SER A 245 -4.88 -30.12 26.02
N THR A 246 -5.60 -30.65 27.00
CA THR A 246 -5.09 -31.23 28.23
C THR A 246 -4.19 -32.42 27.88
N GLN A 247 -2.95 -32.15 27.48
CA GLN A 247 -1.87 -33.08 27.70
C GLN A 247 -1.50 -32.97 29.18
N ALA A 248 -1.72 -34.08 29.89
CA ALA A 248 -1.39 -34.27 31.28
C ALA A 248 0.10 -33.99 31.53
N LEU A 249 0.41 -32.75 31.90
CA LEU A 249 1.64 -32.40 32.59
C LEU A 249 1.40 -32.62 34.08
N GLN A 250 2.14 -33.58 34.63
CA GLN A 250 2.21 -33.82 36.07
C GLN A 250 2.55 -32.51 36.78
N GLU A 251 1.67 -32.09 37.69
CA GLU A 251 1.84 -30.92 38.54
C GLU A 251 3.12 -31.07 39.40
N PRO A 252 4.07 -30.12 39.34
CA PRO A 252 4.96 -29.90 40.47
C PRO A 252 4.14 -29.21 41.57
N LEU A 253 4.01 -29.88 42.72
CA LEU A 253 3.20 -29.54 43.90
C LEU A 253 3.54 -28.21 44.62
N PHE A 254 4.25 -27.27 43.98
CA PHE A 254 4.53 -25.94 44.52
C PHE A 254 4.61 -24.91 43.40
N THR A 255 3.47 -24.38 42.97
CA THR A 255 3.39 -23.11 42.25
C THR A 255 2.81 -22.06 43.19
N SER A 256 3.64 -21.06 43.51
CA SER A 256 3.19 -19.79 44.07
C SER A 256 2.05 -19.22 43.21
N PRO A 257 1.07 -18.51 43.79
CA PRO A 257 0.05 -17.82 42.99
C PRO A 257 0.75 -16.90 41.97
N PRO A 258 0.19 -16.72 40.75
CA PRO A 258 0.74 -15.75 39.82
C PRO A 258 0.75 -14.40 40.55
N ASP A 259 1.95 -13.83 40.69
CA ASP A 259 2.10 -12.47 41.16
C ASP A 259 1.13 -11.59 40.37
N GLN A 260 0.35 -10.78 41.08
CA GLN A 260 -0.43 -9.73 40.43
C GLN A 260 0.56 -8.88 39.63
N GLU A 261 0.60 -9.09 38.30
CA GLU A 261 1.42 -8.30 37.40
C GLU A 261 1.06 -6.84 37.61
N THR A 262 1.93 -6.16 38.34
CA THR A 262 1.84 -4.73 38.53
C THR A 262 2.22 -4.15 37.18
N ALA A 263 1.31 -3.39 36.57
CA ALA A 263 1.54 -2.82 35.25
C ALA A 263 2.89 -2.07 35.23
N PRO A 264 3.77 -2.31 34.23
CA PRO A 264 5.06 -1.64 34.14
C PRO A 264 4.93 -0.12 34.18
N ASP A 265 5.95 0.61 34.64
CA ASP A 265 5.88 2.08 34.78
C ASP A 265 5.59 2.79 33.43
N TRP A 266 6.16 2.30 32.33
CA TRP A 266 5.88 2.82 30.98
C TRP A 266 4.42 2.61 30.58
N PHE A 267 3.84 1.48 30.99
CA PHE A 267 2.45 1.13 30.70
C PHE A 267 1.48 1.75 31.71
N THR A 268 1.91 2.05 32.93
CA THR A 268 1.07 2.66 33.97
C THR A 268 0.68 4.08 33.59
N GLY A 269 1.59 4.85 33.00
CA GLY A 269 1.25 6.15 32.39
C GLY A 269 0.24 6.01 31.25
N PHE A 270 0.39 4.96 30.45
CA PHE A 270 -0.47 4.62 29.31
C PHE A 270 -1.88 4.15 29.74
N LEU A 271 -1.97 3.24 30.72
CA LEU A 271 -3.21 2.72 31.32
C LEU A 271 -3.97 3.77 32.10
N LYS A 272 -3.30 4.68 32.81
CA LYS A 272 -3.99 5.78 33.50
C LYS A 272 -4.79 6.66 32.53
N LEU A 273 -4.40 6.73 31.25
CA LEU A 273 -5.23 7.35 30.21
C LEU A 273 -6.33 6.43 29.68
N TRP A 274 -6.04 5.13 29.56
CA TRP A 274 -6.99 4.09 29.19
C TRP A 274 -8.19 4.06 30.15
N GLU A 275 -7.94 4.20 31.45
CA GLU A 275 -8.97 4.21 32.51
C GLU A 275 -9.70 5.56 32.62
N ALA A 276 -9.01 6.68 32.40
CA ALA A 276 -9.60 8.02 32.53
C ALA A 276 -10.71 8.30 31.48
N ASP A 277 -10.59 7.75 30.28
CA ASP A 277 -11.64 7.84 29.23
C ASP A 277 -12.77 6.82 29.42
N ALA A 278 -12.50 5.66 30.03
CA ALA A 278 -13.51 4.64 30.31
C ALA A 278 -14.61 5.13 31.27
N SER A 279 -14.29 6.09 32.14
CA SER A 279 -15.27 6.78 33.01
C SER A 279 -16.36 7.56 32.25
N SER A 280 -16.18 7.86 30.96
CA SER A 280 -17.15 8.58 30.13
C SER A 280 -17.98 7.68 29.19
N ALA A 281 -17.56 6.44 28.95
CA ALA A 281 -18.25 5.50 28.07
C ALA A 281 -18.90 4.37 28.88
N ARG A 282 -20.12 4.60 29.38
CA ARG A 282 -20.99 3.48 29.75
C ARG A 282 -21.38 2.78 28.45
N HIS A 283 -20.79 1.61 28.14
CA HIS A 283 -21.40 0.47 27.42
C HIS A 283 -20.37 -0.67 27.31
N GLY A 284 -20.75 -1.86 27.80
CA GLY A 284 -20.18 -3.16 27.42
C GLY A 284 -18.70 -3.41 27.76
N THR A 285 -18.44 -3.97 28.94
CA THR A 285 -17.12 -4.48 29.33
C THR A 285 -16.72 -5.66 28.45
N ILE A 286 -16.00 -5.39 27.37
CA ILE A 286 -15.18 -6.36 26.63
C ILE A 286 -13.82 -6.36 27.33
N GLY A 287 -13.25 -7.55 27.57
CA GLY A 287 -12.03 -7.73 28.37
C GLY A 287 -10.90 -6.80 27.91
N SER A 288 -10.39 -5.98 28.81
CA SER A 288 -9.23 -5.14 28.55
C SER A 288 -8.01 -6.03 28.29
N LEU A 289 -7.36 -5.88 27.14
CA LEU A 289 -6.07 -6.51 26.85
C LEU A 289 -5.05 -6.14 27.93
N SER A 290 -4.21 -7.10 28.34
CA SER A 290 -3.14 -6.82 29.29
C SER A 290 -2.03 -5.97 28.64
N ALA A 291 -1.13 -5.42 29.47
CA ALA A 291 0.06 -4.71 29.01
C ALA A 291 0.91 -5.54 28.04
N SER A 292 1.11 -6.80 28.42
CA SER A 292 1.88 -7.75 27.65
C SER A 292 1.19 -8.10 26.34
N ASP A 293 -0.14 -8.26 26.34
CA ASP A 293 -0.90 -8.55 25.12
C ASP A 293 -0.81 -7.40 24.11
N VAL A 294 -0.89 -6.15 24.58
CA VAL A 294 -0.76 -4.96 23.73
C VAL A 294 0.66 -4.85 23.18
N ALA A 295 1.68 -5.05 24.01
CA ALA A 295 3.07 -5.03 23.56
C ALA A 295 3.35 -6.12 22.52
N GLY A 296 2.88 -7.35 22.75
CA GLY A 296 2.99 -8.46 21.81
C GLY A 296 2.29 -8.15 20.48
N ALA A 297 1.06 -7.64 20.53
CA ALA A 297 0.32 -7.26 19.33
C ALA A 297 1.02 -6.14 18.53
N VAL A 298 1.65 -5.18 19.21
CA VAL A 298 2.42 -4.11 18.55
C VAL A 298 3.70 -4.65 17.95
N LEU A 299 4.42 -5.55 18.64
CA LEU A 299 5.61 -6.21 18.12
C LEU A 299 5.26 -6.98 16.83
N GLU A 300 4.23 -7.82 16.88
CA GLU A 300 3.77 -8.59 15.72
C GLU A 300 3.38 -7.68 14.54
N GLN A 301 2.65 -6.59 14.81
CA GLN A 301 2.31 -5.62 13.77
C GLN A 301 3.55 -4.91 13.19
N LEU A 302 4.53 -4.52 14.00
CA LEU A 302 5.77 -3.92 13.49
C LEU A 302 6.55 -4.92 12.61
N THR A 303 6.63 -6.19 13.02
CA THR A 303 7.24 -7.25 12.22
C THR A 303 6.52 -7.40 10.87
N ASP A 304 5.19 -7.47 10.88
CA ASP A 304 4.35 -7.54 9.67
C ASP A 304 4.51 -6.33 8.74
N LEU A 305 4.69 -5.15 9.33
CA LEU A 305 4.98 -3.92 8.59
C LEU A 305 6.39 -3.95 7.98
N GLY A 306 7.23 -4.95 8.28
CA GLY A 306 8.55 -5.17 7.71
C GLY A 306 9.70 -4.61 8.54
N PHE A 307 9.49 -4.29 9.81
CA PHE A 307 10.59 -3.95 10.71
C PHE A 307 11.27 -5.25 11.17
N ALA A 308 12.36 -5.63 10.52
CA ALA A 308 12.99 -6.93 10.78
C ALA A 308 13.91 -6.96 12.01
N ASP A 309 14.25 -5.80 12.59
CA ASP A 309 15.16 -5.68 13.74
C ASP A 309 14.44 -5.46 15.08
N VAL A 310 13.11 -5.53 15.11
CA VAL A 310 12.33 -5.46 16.36
C VAL A 310 12.23 -6.82 17.02
N ARG A 311 12.34 -6.84 18.34
CA ARG A 311 12.26 -8.06 19.17
C ARG A 311 11.62 -7.76 20.51
N GLU A 312 11.14 -8.80 21.17
CA GLU A 312 10.69 -8.71 22.55
C GLU A 312 11.84 -8.20 23.43
N GLY A 313 11.52 -7.21 24.26
CA GLY A 313 12.47 -6.52 25.11
C GLY A 313 12.28 -6.82 26.59
N SER A 314 12.87 -5.96 27.41
CA SER A 314 12.78 -6.01 28.86
C SER A 314 11.50 -5.34 29.40
N PHE A 315 11.26 -5.51 30.70
CA PHE A 315 10.10 -4.92 31.39
C PHE A 315 9.97 -3.39 31.20
N ASP A 316 11.09 -2.67 31.16
CA ASP A 316 11.13 -1.21 31.01
C ASP A 316 11.02 -0.76 29.54
N ASN A 317 11.33 -1.63 28.60
CA ASN A 317 11.19 -1.38 27.17
C ASN A 317 10.72 -2.67 26.47
N PRO A 318 9.40 -2.85 26.28
CA PRO A 318 8.83 -4.13 25.88
C PRO A 318 9.20 -4.55 24.45
N ILE A 319 9.64 -3.59 23.63
CA ILE A 319 10.09 -3.83 22.26
C ILE A 319 11.45 -3.18 22.09
N GLU A 320 12.45 -4.00 21.77
CA GLU A 320 13.81 -3.57 21.54
C GLU A 320 14.14 -3.62 20.05
N SER A 321 14.99 -2.69 19.63
CA SER A 321 15.57 -2.66 18.29
C SER A 321 16.97 -2.09 18.37
N ASP A 322 17.86 -2.60 17.53
CA ASP A 322 19.25 -2.15 17.49
C ASP A 322 19.36 -0.77 16.81
N LEU A 323 18.43 -0.45 15.88
CA LEU A 323 18.48 0.79 15.09
C LEU A 323 17.37 1.79 15.38
N PHE A 324 16.32 1.36 16.08
CA PHE A 324 15.23 2.20 16.53
C PHE A 324 15.18 2.27 18.06
N HIS A 325 14.93 3.48 18.54
CA HIS A 325 14.48 3.71 19.89
C HIS A 325 12.96 3.85 19.84
N ILE A 326 12.28 2.88 20.44
CA ILE A 326 10.82 2.77 20.42
C ILE A 326 10.29 3.42 21.71
N ILE A 327 9.49 4.47 21.55
CA ILE A 327 8.94 5.24 22.65
C ILE A 327 7.42 5.11 22.68
N TRP A 328 6.90 4.79 23.86
CA TRP A 328 5.47 4.77 24.14
C TRP A 328 5.07 6.09 24.80
N HIS A 329 4.19 6.85 24.16
CA HIS A 329 3.74 8.15 24.64
C HIS A 329 2.29 8.11 25.12
N SER A 330 2.12 8.47 26.40
CA SER A 330 0.84 8.51 27.10
C SER A 330 0.43 9.93 27.54
N GLY A 331 0.59 10.93 26.67
CA GLY A 331 0.13 12.29 26.96
C GLY A 331 -1.37 12.45 26.73
N ARG A 332 -2.02 13.44 27.38
CA ARG A 332 -3.45 13.78 27.15
C ARG A 332 -3.71 14.55 25.86
N LYS A 333 -2.65 15.06 25.24
CA LYS A 333 -2.70 15.89 24.03
C LYS A 333 -1.85 15.23 22.96
N SER A 334 -2.16 15.54 21.71
CA SER A 334 -1.32 15.15 20.58
C SER A 334 0.06 15.77 20.71
N LEU A 335 1.08 15.04 20.27
CA LEU A 335 2.47 15.46 20.36
C LEU A 335 2.72 16.72 19.51
N SER A 336 3.32 17.72 20.13
CA SER A 336 3.81 18.94 19.50
C SER A 336 5.19 18.73 18.87
N ILE A 337 5.59 19.66 18.00
CA ILE A 337 6.90 19.61 17.33
C ILE A 337 8.07 19.58 18.33
N SER A 338 8.01 20.35 19.41
CA SER A 338 9.07 20.40 20.43
C SER A 338 9.20 19.09 21.20
N GLU A 339 8.07 18.41 21.44
CA GLU A 339 8.07 17.09 22.06
C GLU A 339 8.68 16.04 21.13
N VAL A 340 8.29 16.00 19.85
CA VAL A 340 8.89 15.08 18.88
C VAL A 340 10.38 15.37 18.67
N GLN A 341 10.80 16.64 18.62
CA GLN A 341 12.22 17.02 18.58
C GLN A 341 13.00 16.48 19.78
N LYS A 342 12.43 16.62 20.99
CA LYS A 342 13.02 16.08 22.22
C LYS A 342 13.13 14.56 22.15
N LEU A 343 12.07 13.86 21.74
CA LEU A 343 12.05 12.41 21.63
C LEU A 343 13.06 11.91 20.58
N ASN A 344 13.20 12.61 19.46
CA ASN A 344 14.18 12.28 18.44
C ASN A 344 15.62 12.50 18.93
N GLY A 345 15.85 13.54 19.75
CA GLY A 345 17.14 13.74 20.42
C GLY A 345 17.48 12.63 21.41
N LEU A 346 16.48 12.15 22.17
CA LEU A 346 16.64 10.99 23.06
C LEU A 346 16.93 9.70 22.28
N ALA A 347 16.22 9.47 21.18
CA ALA A 347 16.47 8.33 20.31
C ALA A 347 17.91 8.33 19.76
N ALA A 348 18.38 9.47 19.27
CA ALA A 348 19.75 9.60 18.77
C ALA A 348 20.79 9.33 19.87
N ALA A 349 20.54 9.78 21.11
CA ALA A 349 21.43 9.57 22.25
C ALA A 349 21.38 8.15 22.84
N ALA A 350 20.31 7.38 22.55
CA ALA A 350 20.17 6.00 23.01
C ALA A 350 21.00 4.99 22.19
N GLY A 351 21.60 5.44 21.07
CA GLY A 351 22.58 4.64 20.34
C GLY A 351 23.98 4.84 20.91
N GLU A 352 24.68 3.75 21.21
CA GLU A 352 26.07 3.82 21.72
C GLU A 352 27.03 4.26 20.60
N ASP A 353 27.12 3.49 19.52
CA ASP A 353 28.05 3.75 18.40
C ASP A 353 27.39 4.51 17.23
N VAL A 354 26.11 4.27 16.98
CA VAL A 354 25.34 4.84 15.87
C VAL A 354 24.02 5.36 16.40
N PRO A 355 23.62 6.60 16.08
CA PRO A 355 22.37 7.16 16.58
C PRO A 355 21.17 6.34 16.12
N LYS A 356 20.30 5.96 17.06
CA LYS A 356 19.04 5.28 16.74
C LYS A 356 18.03 6.28 16.18
N ARG A 357 17.13 5.78 15.34
CA ARG A 357 15.97 6.52 14.83
C ARG A 357 14.78 6.34 15.76
N LEU A 358 13.81 7.23 15.68
CA LEU A 358 12.62 7.18 16.53
C LEU A 358 11.49 6.35 15.89
N ILE A 359 10.92 5.44 16.68
CA ILE A 359 9.54 4.97 16.49
C ILE A 359 8.73 5.47 17.70
N VAL A 360 7.64 6.19 17.46
CA VAL A 360 6.75 6.64 18.53
C VAL A 360 5.39 5.98 18.40
N ILE A 361 4.94 5.34 19.49
CA ILE A 361 3.60 4.77 19.63
C ILE A 361 2.83 5.67 20.57
N THR A 362 1.74 6.27 20.09
CA THR A 362 0.97 7.29 20.84
C THR A 362 -0.50 6.92 20.97
N GLY A 363 -1.10 7.24 22.11
CA GLY A 363 -2.55 7.11 22.33
C GLY A 363 -3.36 8.37 21.98
N THR A 364 -2.72 9.44 21.48
CA THR A 364 -3.35 10.76 21.22
C THR A 364 -2.98 11.39 19.88
N GLY A 365 -2.13 10.74 19.09
CA GLY A 365 -1.71 11.21 17.77
C GLY A 365 -0.68 12.33 17.80
N LEU A 366 -0.38 12.87 16.62
CA LEU A 366 0.57 13.97 16.39
C LEU A 366 -0.14 15.22 15.85
N THR A 367 0.39 16.39 16.18
CA THR A 367 0.04 17.60 15.42
C THR A 367 0.68 17.55 14.02
N ARG A 368 0.05 18.17 13.01
CA ARG A 368 0.58 18.18 11.64
C ARG A 368 2.05 18.66 11.54
N PRO A 369 2.46 19.78 12.16
CA PRO A 369 3.87 20.18 12.14
C PRO A 369 4.82 19.17 12.81
N ALA A 370 4.34 18.41 13.79
CA ALA A 370 5.12 17.35 14.43
C ALA A 370 5.27 16.12 13.52
N ALA A 371 4.22 15.77 12.77
CA ALA A 371 4.27 14.71 11.75
C ALA A 371 5.23 15.07 10.61
N ASP A 372 5.18 16.32 10.11
CA ASP A 372 6.09 16.81 9.07
C ASP A 372 7.55 16.76 9.56
N PHE A 373 7.82 17.19 10.80
CA PHE A 373 9.16 17.06 11.40
C PHE A 373 9.58 15.60 11.58
N ALA A 374 8.67 14.71 11.97
CA ALA A 374 8.96 13.28 12.10
C ALA A 374 9.38 12.66 10.75
N ASP A 375 8.72 13.06 9.65
CA ASP A 375 9.08 12.63 8.29
C ASP A 375 10.50 13.10 7.92
N GLU A 376 10.85 14.36 8.20
CA GLU A 376 12.20 14.92 7.99
C GLU A 376 13.27 14.21 8.82
N ALA A 377 12.96 13.92 10.09
CA ALA A 377 13.84 13.19 11.00
C ALA A 377 13.93 11.68 10.69
N LYS A 378 13.21 11.20 9.67
CA LYS A 378 13.10 9.78 9.29
C LYS A 378 12.55 8.89 10.40
N ALA A 379 11.70 9.45 11.26
CA ALA A 379 11.00 8.77 12.34
C ALA A 379 9.68 8.15 11.85
N PHE A 380 9.19 7.16 12.59
CA PHE A 380 7.87 6.56 12.37
C PHE A 380 6.97 6.89 13.56
N ALA A 381 5.74 7.32 13.28
CA ALA A 381 4.75 7.61 14.29
C ALA A 381 3.50 6.78 14.04
N TYR A 382 3.06 6.06 15.07
CA TYR A 382 1.86 5.25 15.04
C TYR A 382 0.92 5.64 16.18
N TYR A 383 -0.35 5.77 15.87
CA TYR A 383 -1.42 5.79 16.84
C TYR A 383 -1.84 4.36 17.16
N LEU A 384 -1.97 4.05 18.44
CA LEU A 384 -2.47 2.77 18.91
C LEU A 384 -3.96 2.91 19.26
N ASP A 385 -4.81 2.21 18.51
CA ASP A 385 -6.23 2.07 18.83
C ASP A 385 -6.39 1.14 20.04
N ARG A 386 -6.89 1.74 21.12
CA ARG A 386 -7.07 1.09 22.42
C ARG A 386 -8.11 -0.02 22.38
N ALA A 387 -9.08 0.02 21.47
CA ALA A 387 -10.12 -1.00 21.39
C ALA A 387 -9.64 -2.28 20.68
N THR A 388 -8.77 -2.11 19.68
CA THR A 388 -8.38 -3.20 18.77
C THR A 388 -6.94 -3.65 18.94
N GLY A 389 -6.11 -2.87 19.66
CA GLY A 389 -4.66 -3.05 19.67
C GLY A 389 -4.00 -2.67 18.34
N GLY A 390 -4.75 -2.12 17.38
CA GLY A 390 -4.28 -1.84 16.03
C GLY A 390 -3.44 -0.56 15.93
N LEU A 391 -2.40 -0.60 15.10
CA LEU A 391 -1.58 0.55 14.76
C LEU A 391 -2.12 1.27 13.50
N SER A 392 -2.33 2.58 13.61
CA SER A 392 -2.58 3.46 12.46
C SER A 392 -1.46 4.48 12.30
N ALA A 393 -1.05 4.75 11.06
CA ALA A 393 0.02 5.70 10.78
C ALA A 393 -0.36 7.16 11.12
N GLU A 394 0.55 7.89 11.76
CA GLU A 394 0.39 9.30 12.14
C GLU A 394 1.27 10.25 11.32
N ASN A 395 2.22 9.72 10.54
CA ASN A 395 3.05 10.49 9.59
C ASN A 395 3.19 9.76 8.25
N SER A 396 3.65 10.47 7.22
CA SER A 396 3.69 9.95 5.84
C SER A 396 4.58 8.72 5.74
N ARG A 397 5.73 8.72 6.44
CA ARG A 397 6.66 7.59 6.46
C ARG A 397 6.06 6.34 7.09
N ALA A 398 5.28 6.47 8.18
CA ALA A 398 4.52 5.34 8.74
C ALA A 398 3.40 4.88 7.81
N TYR A 399 2.76 5.80 7.09
CA TYR A 399 1.72 5.46 6.11
C TYR A 399 2.30 4.66 4.93
N GLU A 400 3.49 5.03 4.46
CA GLU A 400 4.21 4.27 3.42
C GLU A 400 4.55 2.84 3.86
N ALA A 401 4.77 2.62 5.16
CA ALA A 401 5.04 1.30 5.71
C ALA A 401 3.78 0.43 5.85
N GLN A 402 2.57 1.00 5.84
CA GLN A 402 1.35 0.21 6.02
C GLN A 402 1.19 -0.87 4.94
N LEU A 403 0.70 -2.04 5.36
CA LEU A 403 0.24 -3.08 4.46
C LEU A 403 -1.02 -2.62 3.69
N PRO A 404 -1.32 -3.22 2.53
CA PRO A 404 -2.53 -2.93 1.79
C PRO A 404 -3.82 -3.12 2.62
N GLY A 405 -4.54 -2.04 2.92
CA GLY A 405 -5.76 -2.09 3.75
C GLY A 405 -7.01 -2.71 3.09
N ARG A 406 -6.94 -3.07 1.81
CA ARG A 406 -8.00 -3.84 1.12
C ARG A 406 -7.42 -5.18 0.72
N GLY A 407 -8.21 -6.24 0.81
CA GLY A 407 -7.87 -7.52 0.17
C GLY A 407 -7.54 -7.30 -1.31
N PRO A 408 -6.78 -8.22 -1.93
CA PRO A 408 -6.42 -8.13 -3.33
C PRO A 408 -7.66 -7.88 -4.15
N VAL A 409 -7.55 -7.10 -5.22
CA VAL A 409 -8.66 -6.77 -6.11
C VAL A 409 -9.06 -8.04 -6.88
N ARG A 410 -9.67 -9.01 -6.19
CA ARG A 410 -10.48 -10.09 -6.74
C ARG A 410 -11.91 -9.61 -7.02
N ARG A 411 -12.14 -8.29 -7.01
CA ARG A 411 -13.43 -7.69 -7.32
C ARG A 411 -13.66 -7.86 -8.81
N GLU A 412 -14.19 -9.02 -9.17
CA GLU A 412 -14.87 -9.32 -10.43
C GLU A 412 -14.16 -8.64 -11.61
N LEU A 413 -12.94 -9.08 -11.88
CA LEU A 413 -12.42 -9.11 -13.24
C LEU A 413 -13.24 -10.19 -13.98
N GLU A 414 -14.56 -10.00 -14.11
CA GLU A 414 -15.23 -10.65 -15.23
C GLU A 414 -14.46 -10.18 -16.47
N PRO A 415 -14.07 -11.11 -17.36
CA PRO A 415 -13.47 -10.71 -18.63
C PRO A 415 -14.38 -9.66 -19.27
N TRP A 416 -13.76 -8.58 -19.77
CA TRP A 416 -14.47 -7.49 -20.41
C TRP A 416 -15.18 -7.94 -21.68
#